data_AF-A0A7V9J4K2-F1
#
_entry.id   AF-A0A7V9J4K2-F1
#
_cell.length_a   1.000
_cell.length_b   1.000
_cell.length_c   1.000
_cell.angle_alpha   90.00
_cell.angle_beta   90.00
_cell.angle_gamma   90.00
#
_symmetry.space_group_name_H-M   'P 1'
#
loop_
_entity.id
_entity.type
_entity.pdbx_description
1 polymer ?
#
loop_
_entity_poly.entity_id
_entity_poly.type
_entity_poly.pdbx_seq_one_letter_code
_entity_poly.pdbx_strand_id
1 'polypeptide(L)'
;METARRCTELARELGIPKIVAVANKYRSEDELTAIRNYAEKHGLELVGEIPYDEEIQRSDVAAKAPRLDGDDAAVNAVRTMAERLEI
;
A
#
# COMPACT_ATOMS: atom_id res chain seq x y z
N MET A 1 10.83 -3.67 3.32
CA MET A 1 11.03 -4.16 1.94
C MET A 1 11.31 -5.67 1.88
N GLU A 2 12.19 -6.22 2.73
CA GLU A 2 12.51 -7.66 2.75
C GLU A 2 11.27 -8.59 2.88
N THR A 3 10.29 -8.22 3.71
CA THR A 3 9.03 -8.96 3.84
C THR A 3 8.26 -9.06 2.52
N ALA A 4 8.15 -7.97 1.76
CA ALA A 4 7.44 -7.95 0.48
C ALA A 4 8.07 -8.93 -0.52
N ARG A 5 9.40 -8.98 -0.57
CA ARG A 5 10.13 -9.95 -1.39
C ARG A 5 9.86 -11.39 -0.95
N ARG A 6 10.02 -11.72 0.34
CA ARG A 6 9.80 -13.10 0.83
C ARG A 6 8.37 -13.56 0.59
N CYS A 7 7.37 -12.72 0.83
CA CYS A 7 5.97 -13.03 0.55
C CYS A 7 5.73 -13.28 -0.95
N THR A 8 6.38 -12.50 -1.82
CA THR A 8 6.28 -12.69 -3.27
C THR A 8 6.94 -13.98 -3.73
N GLU A 9 8.13 -14.30 -3.23
CA GLU A 9 8.83 -15.56 -3.53
C GLU A 9 7.93 -16.75 -3.14
N LEU A 10 7.40 -16.76 -1.91
CA LEU A 10 6.48 -17.79 -1.44
C LEU A 10 5.19 -17.87 -2.28
N ALA A 11 4.58 -16.74 -2.63
CA ALA A 11 3.37 -16.72 -3.44
C ALA A 11 3.62 -17.26 -4.86
N ARG A 12 4.79 -16.98 -5.44
CA ARG A 12 5.21 -17.55 -6.74
C ARG A 12 5.41 -19.06 -6.64
N GLU A 13 6.05 -19.53 -5.57
CA GLU A 13 6.24 -20.97 -5.31
C GLU A 13 4.90 -21.72 -5.18
N LEU A 14 3.88 -21.06 -4.61
CA LEU A 14 2.52 -21.59 -4.49
C LEU A 14 1.68 -21.49 -5.77
N GLY A 15 2.23 -20.92 -6.85
CA GLY A 15 1.51 -20.74 -8.11
C GLY A 15 0.38 -19.70 -8.07
N ILE A 16 0.46 -18.72 -7.16
CA ILE A 16 -0.52 -17.63 -7.08
C ILE A 16 -0.46 -16.80 -8.38
N PRO A 17 -1.56 -16.69 -9.14
CA PRO A 17 -1.53 -16.16 -10.50
C PRO A 17 -1.34 -14.64 -10.56
N LYS A 18 -1.71 -13.90 -9.50
CA LYS A 18 -1.62 -12.44 -9.47
C LYS A 18 -1.06 -12.00 -8.11
N ILE A 19 0.07 -11.30 -8.15
CA ILE A 19 0.75 -10.75 -6.97
C ILE A 19 1.00 -9.27 -7.26
N VAL A 20 0.44 -8.42 -6.41
CA VAL A 20 0.58 -6.97 -6.49
C VAL A 20 0.97 -6.41 -5.13
N ALA A 21 1.55 -5.22 -5.11
CA ALA A 21 1.99 -4.54 -3.91
C ALA A 21 1.34 -3.15 -3.79
N VAL A 22 1.21 -2.69 -2.55
CA VAL A 22 0.73 -1.34 -2.21
C VAL A 22 1.79 -0.66 -1.37
N ALA A 23 2.24 0.51 -1.80
CA ALA A 23 3.18 1.34 -1.04
C ALA A 23 2.43 2.08 0.06
N ASN A 24 2.28 1.45 1.23
CA ASN A 24 1.46 1.99 2.32
C ASN A 24 2.30 2.72 3.38
N LYS A 25 1.76 3.84 3.88
CA LYS A 25 2.28 4.68 4.98
C LYS A 25 3.60 5.41 4.69
N TYR A 26 3.85 5.80 3.43
CA TYR A 26 5.04 6.60 3.11
C TYR A 26 4.92 8.02 3.69
N ARG A 27 6.02 8.58 4.19
CA ARG A 27 6.05 9.92 4.83
C ARG A 27 6.67 11.00 3.96
N SER A 28 7.39 10.61 2.92
CA SER A 28 8.16 11.50 2.06
C SER A 28 8.26 10.95 0.63
N GLU A 29 8.47 11.83 -0.34
CA GLU A 29 8.71 11.45 -1.73
C GLU A 29 9.98 10.60 -1.92
N ASP A 30 11.01 10.82 -1.09
CA ASP A 30 12.23 9.99 -1.09
C ASP A 30 11.93 8.54 -0.69
N GLU A 31 11.11 8.36 0.35
CA GLU A 31 10.67 7.04 0.80
C GLU A 31 9.85 6.33 -0.30
N LEU A 32 8.93 7.07 -0.92
CA LEU A 32 8.13 6.56 -2.04
C LEU A 32 9.00 6.17 -3.24
N THR A 33 10.00 6.99 -3.56
CA THR A 33 10.96 6.71 -4.63
C THR A 33 11.76 5.45 -4.34
N ALA A 34 12.22 5.25 -3.10
CA ALA A 34 12.89 4.02 -2.70
C ALA A 34 11.99 2.78 -2.84
N ILE A 35 10.71 2.90 -2.50
CA ILE A 35 9.73 1.82 -2.66
C ILE A 35 9.51 1.48 -4.14
N ARG A 36 9.35 2.50 -5.01
CA ARG A 36 9.20 2.32 -6.46
C ARG A 36 10.41 1.61 -7.08
N ASN A 37 11.62 2.08 -6.76
CA ASN A 37 12.86 1.47 -7.23
C ASN A 37 13.00 0.00 -6.77
N TYR A 38 12.62 -0.28 -5.52
CA TYR A 38 12.61 -1.65 -5.00
C TYR A 38 11.63 -2.54 -5.75
N ALA A 39 10.40 -2.05 -5.96
CA ALA A 39 9.36 -2.80 -6.65
C ALA A 39 9.75 -3.13 -8.09
N GLU A 40 10.27 -2.14 -8.83
CA GLU A 40 10.77 -2.32 -10.20
C GLU A 40 11.88 -3.37 -10.25
N LYS A 41 12.89 -3.24 -9.38
CA LYS A 41 14.03 -4.18 -9.31
C LYS A 41 13.61 -5.63 -9.05
N HIS A 42 12.49 -5.85 -8.35
CA HIS A 42 12.02 -7.18 -7.96
C HIS A 42 10.83 -7.68 -8.79
N GLY A 43 10.41 -6.92 -9.82
CA GLY A 43 9.26 -7.26 -10.66
C GLY A 43 7.97 -7.33 -9.85
N LEU A 44 7.79 -6.39 -8.91
CA LEU A 44 6.58 -6.21 -8.13
C LEU A 44 5.77 -5.09 -8.76
N GLU A 45 4.53 -5.40 -9.14
CA GLU A 45 3.58 -4.40 -9.62
C GLU A 45 3.03 -3.60 -8.44
N LEU A 46 3.29 -2.28 -8.41
CA LEU A 46 2.66 -1.37 -7.45
C LEU A 46 1.31 -0.91 -8.00
N VAL A 47 0.21 -1.30 -7.35
CA VAL A 47 -1.15 -0.92 -7.76
C VAL A 47 -1.67 0.32 -7.06
N GLY A 48 -0.93 0.82 -6.07
CA GLY A 48 -1.25 2.08 -5.43
C GLY A 48 -0.30 2.47 -4.32
N GLU A 49 -0.48 3.70 -3.88
CA GLU A 49 0.41 4.42 -2.97
C GLU A 49 -0.49 5.15 -1.98
N ILE A 50 -0.28 4.89 -0.69
CA ILE A 50 -1.11 5.43 0.39
C ILE A 50 -0.18 6.19 1.33
N PRO A 51 -0.29 7.53 1.42
CA PRO A 51 0.55 8.31 2.31
C PRO A 51 0.24 7.97 3.77
N TYR A 52 1.21 8.23 4.64
CA TYR A 52 0.95 8.26 6.06
C TYR A 52 -0.02 9.40 6.40
N ASP A 53 -0.98 9.10 7.26
CA ASP A 53 -2.01 10.03 7.70
C ASP A 53 -2.16 9.94 9.23
N GLU A 54 -2.05 11.09 9.91
CA GLU A 54 -2.10 11.16 11.37
C GLU A 54 -3.49 10.85 11.93
N GLU A 55 -4.57 11.23 11.26
CA GLU A 55 -5.94 10.96 11.74
C GLU A 55 -6.25 9.46 11.67
N ILE A 56 -5.78 8.81 10.61
CA ILE A 56 -5.86 7.35 10.45
C ILE A 56 -5.05 6.65 11.54
N GLN A 57 -3.82 7.10 11.82
CA GLN A 57 -3.02 6.52 12.90
C GLN A 57 -3.68 6.71 14.27
N ARG A 58 -4.23 7.90 14.56
CA ARG A 58 -4.93 8.15 15.83
C ARG A 58 -6.15 7.25 15.99
N SER A 59 -6.89 7.01 14.92
CA SER A 59 -8.05 6.12 14.92
C SER A 59 -7.65 4.66 15.17
N ASP A 60 -6.58 4.19 14.50
CA ASP A 60 -5.99 2.85 14.70
C ASP A 60 -5.55 2.63 16.17
N VAL A 61 -4.81 3.60 16.74
CA VAL A 61 -4.40 3.56 18.16
C VAL A 61 -5.60 3.56 19.11
N ALA A 62 -6.67 4.26 18.76
CA ALA A 62 -7.91 4.30 19.53
C ALA A 62 -8.81 3.07 19.33
N ALA A 63 -8.37 2.07 18.54
CA ALA A 63 -9.16 0.91 18.13
C ALA A 63 -10.50 1.28 17.48
N LYS A 64 -10.52 2.38 16.74
CA LYS A 64 -11.69 2.86 15.99
C LYS A 64 -11.44 2.73 14.50
N ALA A 65 -12.49 2.41 13.75
CA ALA A 65 -12.43 2.46 12.30
C ALA A 65 -12.13 3.89 11.84
N PRO A 66 -11.31 4.06 10.79
CA PRO A 66 -11.16 5.35 10.11
C PRO A 66 -12.52 5.92 9.70
N ARG A 67 -12.66 7.24 9.81
CA ARG A 67 -13.78 7.93 9.17
C ARG A 67 -13.59 7.86 7.66
N LEU A 68 -14.64 7.51 6.95
CA LEU A 68 -14.60 7.44 5.49
C LEU A 68 -15.13 8.71 4.84
N ASP A 69 -15.93 9.50 5.55
CA ASP A 69 -16.48 10.78 5.12
C ASP A 69 -15.48 11.96 5.21
N GLY A 70 -14.25 11.72 5.67
CA GLY A 70 -13.19 12.72 5.74
C GLY A 70 -12.50 12.98 4.40
N ASP A 71 -11.64 14.01 4.39
CA ASP A 71 -10.76 14.36 3.26
C ASP A 71 -9.32 13.88 3.51
N ASP A 72 -9.17 12.77 4.24
CA ASP A 72 -7.89 12.18 4.60
C ASP A 72 -7.17 11.67 3.34
N ALA A 73 -5.90 12.03 3.17
CA ALA A 73 -5.14 11.67 1.97
C ALA A 73 -5.04 10.15 1.78
N ALA A 74 -4.95 9.41 2.88
CA ALA A 74 -4.93 7.96 2.86
C ALA A 74 -6.30 7.36 2.45
N VAL A 75 -7.41 7.94 2.89
CA VAL A 75 -8.77 7.45 2.53
C VAL A 75 -9.05 7.72 1.05
N ASN A 76 -8.69 8.91 0.56
CA ASN A 76 -8.82 9.29 -0.85
C ASN A 76 -7.96 8.39 -1.76
N ALA A 77 -6.74 8.04 -1.34
CA ALA A 77 -5.88 7.10 -2.05
C ALA A 77 -6.52 5.70 -2.13
N VAL A 78 -7.03 5.18 -1.02
CA VAL A 78 -7.70 3.86 -0.98
C VAL A 78 -8.94 3.83 -1.86
N ARG A 79 -9.77 4.89 -1.85
CA ARG A 79 -10.95 5.00 -2.73
C ARG A 79 -10.57 4.91 -4.20
N THR A 80 -9.62 5.73 -4.62
CA THR A 80 -9.10 5.74 -5.99
C THR A 80 -8.58 4.36 -6.40
N MET A 81 -7.94 3.64 -5.49
CA MET A 81 -7.46 2.28 -5.75
C MET A 81 -8.59 1.26 -5.88
N ALA A 82 -9.59 1.31 -5.00
CA ALA A 82 -10.75 0.41 -5.03
C ALA A 82 -11.49 0.54 -6.37
N GLU A 83 -11.70 1.77 -6.86
CA GLU A 83 -12.32 2.04 -8.15
C GLU A 83 -11.52 1.45 -9.33
N ARG A 84 -10.18 1.46 -9.26
CA ARG A 84 -9.30 0.94 -10.31
C ARG A 84 -9.20 -0.58 -10.32
N LEU A 85 -9.35 -1.21 -9.16
CA LEU A 85 -9.11 -2.65 -8.99
C LEU A 85 -10.37 -3.51 -9.19
N GLU A 86 -11.51 -2.89 -9.54
CA GLU A 86 -12.81 -3.57 -9.77
C GLU A 86 -13.21 -4.52 -8.61
N ILE A 87 -12.88 -4.13 -7.37
CA ILE A 87 -13.18 -4.86 -6.13
C ILE A 87 -14.26 -4.17 -5.30
#